data_AF-A0AAP6LED7-F1
#
_entry.id   AF-A0AAP6LED7-F1
#
_cell.length_a   1.000
_cell.length_b   1.000
_cell.length_c   1.000
_cell.angle_alpha   90.00
_cell.angle_beta   90.00
_cell.angle_gamma   90.00
#
_symmetry.space_group_name_H-M   'P 1'
#
loop_
_entity.id
_entity.type
_entity.pdbx_description
1 polymer ?
#
loop_
_entity_poly.entity_id
_entity_poly.type
_entity_poly.pdbx_seq_one_letter_code
_entity_poly.pdbx_strand_id
1 'polypeptide(L)'
;MRTLPWIALLLAGLAGCSATEAPPSMSPNDAAKSAEPAGNPALATVPSWMSSAVTDPSLVCYLDVLEGATAGDNGWRASAGDAIRIAGWAVETGTKAQRAGSIRLHSLAPGGTDVYFPAERSERADVSAAPQFAAASPSNAGLTSSIRLNGVAPGSYEIFFVIGDAGKAVACTLGPSRVLTVG
;
A
#
# COMPACT_ATOMS: atom_id res chain seq x y z
N MET A 1 -28.48 -45.12 -50.42
CA MET A 1 -29.24 -46.39 -50.34
C MET A 1 -28.66 -47.23 -49.22
N ARG A 2 -29.54 -47.78 -48.37
CA ARG A 2 -29.33 -48.87 -47.37
C ARG A 2 -28.51 -48.51 -46.13
N THR A 3 -28.86 -48.82 -44.88
CA THR A 3 -30.05 -49.34 -44.16
C THR A 3 -29.64 -49.36 -42.67
N LEU A 4 -30.50 -48.95 -41.73
CA LEU A 4 -30.33 -49.28 -40.30
C LEU A 4 -30.52 -50.79 -40.05
N PRO A 5 -29.92 -51.35 -38.98
CA PRO A 5 -30.71 -52.09 -37.98
C PRO A 5 -30.40 -51.64 -36.54
N TRP A 6 -31.40 -51.31 -35.70
CA TRP A 6 -32.12 -52.19 -34.74
C TRP A 6 -31.28 -52.58 -33.49
N ILE A 7 -31.46 -51.89 -32.36
CA ILE A 7 -32.26 -52.27 -31.16
C ILE A 7 -31.68 -53.44 -30.35
N ALA A 8 -31.28 -53.17 -29.10
CA ALA A 8 -31.69 -53.96 -27.93
C ALA A 8 -31.38 -53.19 -26.62
N LEU A 9 -32.45 -52.80 -25.93
CA LEU A 9 -32.47 -52.42 -24.52
C LEU A 9 -31.87 -53.53 -23.65
N LEU A 10 -31.10 -53.16 -22.64
CA LEU A 10 -31.01 -53.93 -21.40
C LEU A 10 -31.52 -53.05 -20.25
N LEU A 11 -32.62 -53.52 -19.69
CA LEU A 11 -33.33 -53.00 -18.53
C LEU A 11 -32.74 -53.57 -17.23
N ALA A 12 -32.65 -52.67 -16.25
CA ALA A 12 -33.03 -52.85 -14.86
C ALA A 12 -32.13 -53.62 -13.86
N GLY A 13 -31.97 -52.95 -12.71
CA GLY A 13 -31.75 -53.53 -11.38
C GLY A 13 -30.45 -53.06 -10.74
N LEU A 14 -30.36 -52.62 -9.50
CA LEU A 14 -31.28 -52.51 -8.37
C LEU A 14 -30.69 -51.48 -7.40
N ALA A 15 -31.54 -51.01 -6.49
CA ALA A 15 -31.27 -50.01 -5.47
C ALA A 15 -29.98 -50.24 -4.67
N GLY A 16 -29.30 -49.14 -4.39
CA GLY A 16 -28.25 -49.03 -3.40
C GLY A 16 -28.12 -47.57 -2.98
N CYS A 17 -28.99 -47.13 -2.06
CA CYS A 17 -28.84 -45.88 -1.35
C CYS A 17 -27.48 -45.87 -0.64
N SER A 18 -26.58 -45.01 -1.06
CA SER A 18 -25.54 -44.50 -0.19
C SER A 18 -25.48 -43.01 -0.46
N ALA A 19 -26.01 -42.25 0.50
CA ALA A 19 -25.85 -40.82 0.59
C ALA A 19 -24.35 -40.51 0.48
N THR A 20 -23.94 -40.04 -0.68
CA THR A 20 -22.73 -39.23 -0.80
C THR A 20 -23.26 -37.82 -0.92
N GLU A 21 -23.26 -37.10 0.20
CA GLU A 21 -23.34 -35.64 0.18
C GLU A 21 -22.43 -35.15 -0.94
N ALA A 22 -23.02 -34.46 -1.90
CA ALA A 22 -22.25 -33.74 -2.89
C ALA A 22 -21.26 -32.85 -2.12
N PRO A 23 -19.95 -32.86 -2.45
CA PRO A 23 -19.04 -31.90 -1.88
C PRO A 23 -19.65 -30.52 -2.10
N PRO A 24 -19.67 -29.63 -1.08
CA PRO A 24 -20.26 -28.32 -1.23
C PRO A 24 -19.65 -27.68 -2.46
N SER A 25 -20.53 -27.30 -3.39
CA SER A 25 -20.20 -26.61 -4.61
C SER A 25 -19.51 -25.31 -4.19
N MET A 26 -18.17 -25.34 -4.11
CA MET A 26 -17.37 -24.14 -3.89
C MET A 26 -17.58 -23.27 -5.11
N SER A 27 -18.46 -22.29 -4.97
CA SER A 27 -18.54 -21.16 -5.88
C SER A 27 -17.14 -20.56 -6.02
N PRO A 28 -16.62 -20.33 -7.23
CA PRO A 28 -15.31 -19.70 -7.45
C PRO A 28 -15.19 -18.27 -6.88
N ASN A 29 -16.25 -17.72 -6.29
CA ASN A 29 -16.35 -16.34 -5.85
C ASN A 29 -16.00 -16.10 -4.37
N ASP A 30 -15.72 -17.13 -3.57
CA ASP A 30 -15.26 -16.95 -2.19
C ASP A 30 -13.73 -16.93 -2.04
N ALA A 31 -13.00 -17.21 -3.13
CA ALA A 31 -11.55 -17.11 -3.19
C ALA A 31 -11.12 -15.71 -3.68
N ALA A 32 -11.24 -14.74 -2.78
CA ALA A 32 -10.46 -13.49 -2.69
C ALA A 32 -11.34 -12.35 -2.16
N LYS A 33 -11.81 -12.48 -0.91
CA LYS A 33 -11.72 -11.28 -0.07
C LYS A 33 -10.23 -10.99 0.03
N SER A 34 -9.71 -10.13 -0.84
CA SER A 34 -8.35 -9.58 -0.73
C SER A 34 -8.16 -9.27 0.74
N ALA A 35 -7.28 -10.03 1.40
CA ALA A 35 -6.93 -9.74 2.77
C ALA A 35 -6.43 -8.30 2.74
N GLU A 36 -7.14 -7.41 3.44
CA GLU A 36 -6.72 -6.04 3.61
C GLU A 36 -5.28 -6.08 4.12
N PRO A 37 -4.32 -5.45 3.43
CA PRO A 37 -2.91 -5.62 3.75
C PRO A 37 -2.71 -5.24 5.22
N ALA A 38 -2.22 -6.19 6.00
CA ALA A 38 -1.91 -5.96 7.41
C ALA A 38 -0.78 -4.92 7.48
N GLY A 39 -1.12 -3.64 7.69
CA GLY A 39 -0.14 -2.56 7.67
C GLY A 39 0.99 -2.76 8.68
N ASN A 40 2.14 -2.16 8.43
CA ASN A 40 3.27 -2.17 9.36
C ASN A 40 2.99 -1.20 10.52
N PRO A 41 3.24 -1.60 11.78
CA PRO A 41 3.13 -0.68 12.90
C PRO A 41 4.21 0.41 12.83
N ALA A 42 4.06 1.45 13.64
CA ALA A 42 5.12 2.42 13.87
C ALA A 42 6.38 1.74 14.42
N LEU A 43 7.55 2.26 14.04
CA LEU A 43 8.84 1.78 14.53
C LEU A 43 8.94 2.04 16.03
N ALA A 44 9.05 0.97 16.82
CA ALA A 44 9.28 1.07 18.27
C ALA A 44 10.66 1.65 18.61
N THR A 45 11.63 1.54 17.70
CA THR A 45 12.95 2.16 17.81
C THR A 45 13.30 2.77 16.48
N VAL A 46 13.52 4.08 16.47
CA VAL A 46 13.87 4.83 15.26
C VAL A 46 15.38 4.77 15.06
N PRO A 47 15.87 4.21 13.94
CA PRO A 47 17.29 4.25 13.62
C PRO A 47 17.79 5.69 13.52
N SER A 48 19.00 5.94 14.04
CA SER A 48 19.58 7.29 14.10
C SER A 48 19.59 8.01 12.75
N TRP A 49 19.89 7.26 11.68
CA TRP A 49 19.90 7.79 10.32
C TRP A 49 18.55 8.34 9.86
N MET A 50 17.42 7.77 10.30
CA MET A 50 16.09 8.31 9.99
C MET A 50 15.81 9.58 10.80
N SER A 51 16.15 9.56 12.09
CA SER A 51 15.92 10.72 12.97
C SER A 51 16.80 11.93 12.64
N SER A 52 17.97 11.70 12.02
CA SER A 52 18.87 12.77 11.57
C SER A 52 18.53 13.30 10.17
N ALA A 53 17.50 12.77 9.51
CA ALA A 53 17.14 13.18 8.16
C ALA A 53 16.66 14.64 8.14
N VAL A 54 17.41 15.49 7.44
CA VAL A 54 17.05 16.90 7.25
C VAL A 54 16.09 17.02 6.08
N THR A 55 15.06 17.86 6.23
CA THR A 55 14.15 18.18 5.13
C THR A 55 14.90 19.00 4.08
N ASP A 56 14.96 18.51 2.85
CA ASP A 56 15.56 19.23 1.72
C ASP A 56 14.43 19.83 0.85
N PRO A 57 14.24 21.16 0.86
CA PRO A 57 13.16 21.79 0.11
C PRO A 57 13.38 21.75 -1.41
N SER A 58 14.59 21.41 -1.86
CA SER A 58 14.88 21.24 -3.29
C SER A 58 14.50 19.85 -3.82
N LEU A 59 14.15 18.91 -2.93
CA LEU A 59 13.74 17.56 -3.31
C LEU A 59 12.23 17.41 -3.30
N VAL A 60 11.66 17.09 -4.45
CA VAL A 60 10.23 16.78 -4.56
C VAL A 60 10.00 15.27 -4.49
N CYS A 61 9.08 14.89 -3.62
CA CYS A 61 8.55 13.54 -3.55
C CYS A 61 7.10 13.48 -4.01
N TYR A 62 6.81 12.43 -4.76
CA TYR A 62 5.54 12.24 -5.43
C TYR A 62 4.81 11.07 -4.81
N LEU A 63 3.58 11.28 -4.37
CA LEU A 63 2.69 10.20 -3.92
C LEU A 63 1.73 9.83 -5.06
N ASP A 64 1.63 8.54 -5.34
CA ASP A 64 0.67 8.00 -6.32
C ASP A 64 -0.73 7.87 -5.72
N VAL A 65 -0.93 6.90 -4.81
CA VAL A 65 -2.23 6.63 -4.17
C VAL A 65 -2.05 6.45 -2.67
N LEU A 66 -2.97 7.05 -1.91
CA LEU A 66 -3.20 6.75 -0.49
C LEU A 66 -4.54 6.04 -0.35
N GLU A 67 -4.51 4.76 -0.02
CA GLU A 67 -5.71 3.96 0.25
C GLU A 67 -5.96 3.83 1.75
N GLY A 68 -7.20 3.55 2.12
CA GLY A 68 -7.62 3.50 3.53
C GLY A 68 -7.78 4.87 4.18
N ALA A 69 -7.55 5.96 3.43
CA ALA A 69 -7.83 7.32 3.86
C ALA A 69 -8.81 8.01 2.89
N THR A 70 -9.67 8.86 3.44
CA THR A 70 -10.64 9.64 2.65
C THR A 70 -10.04 10.98 2.26
N ALA A 71 -10.13 11.36 0.99
CA ALA A 71 -9.73 12.69 0.55
C ALA A 71 -10.70 13.75 1.09
N GLY A 72 -10.17 14.88 1.55
CA GLY A 72 -10.93 16.04 1.99
C GLY A 72 -10.26 17.35 1.58
N ASP A 73 -10.92 18.47 1.88
CA ASP A 73 -10.53 19.80 1.37
C ASP A 73 -9.10 20.23 1.73
N ASN A 74 -8.55 19.73 2.85
CA ASN A 74 -7.23 20.08 3.37
C ASN A 74 -6.27 18.89 3.47
N GLY A 75 -6.54 17.77 2.78
CA GLY A 75 -5.68 16.58 2.82
C GLY A 75 -6.46 15.28 2.92
N TRP A 76 -5.98 14.34 3.74
CA TRP A 76 -6.61 13.04 3.95
C TRP A 76 -7.07 12.85 5.38
N ARG A 77 -8.09 12.02 5.58
CA ARG A 77 -8.59 11.63 6.90
C ARG A 77 -8.59 10.12 7.05
N ALA A 78 -8.09 9.64 8.18
CA ALA A 78 -8.11 8.24 8.59
C ALA A 78 -8.42 8.16 10.10
N SER A 79 -8.88 7.02 10.56
CA SER A 79 -9.10 6.74 11.99
C SER A 79 -7.83 6.18 12.61
N ALA A 80 -7.60 6.38 13.91
CA ALA A 80 -6.44 5.85 14.62
C ALA A 80 -6.35 4.29 14.60
N GLY A 81 -7.43 3.59 14.26
CA GLY A 81 -7.46 2.13 14.09
C GLY A 81 -7.24 1.64 12.66
N ASP A 82 -7.14 2.56 11.69
CA ASP A 82 -7.12 2.21 10.27
C ASP A 82 -5.72 1.76 9.82
N ALA A 83 -5.71 0.89 8.81
CA ALA A 83 -4.54 0.68 7.99
C ALA A 83 -4.63 1.59 6.76
N ILE A 84 -3.58 2.37 6.51
CA ILE A 84 -3.47 3.15 5.28
C ILE A 84 -2.36 2.57 4.41
N ARG A 85 -2.57 2.58 3.10
CA ARG A 85 -1.58 2.10 2.12
C ARG A 85 -1.13 3.23 1.22
N ILE A 86 0.15 3.56 1.31
CA ILE A 86 0.88 4.34 0.33
C ILE A 86 1.26 3.36 -0.78
N ALA A 87 0.44 3.34 -1.84
CA ALA A 87 0.54 2.36 -2.91
C ALA A 87 1.78 2.53 -3.79
N GLY A 88 2.39 3.71 -3.76
CA GLY A 88 3.54 4.05 -4.55
C GLY A 88 3.97 5.48 -4.26
N TRP A 89 5.28 5.69 -4.18
CA TRP A 89 5.88 6.99 -4.29
C TRP A 89 7.15 6.99 -5.11
N ALA A 90 7.51 8.17 -5.60
CA ALA A 90 8.67 8.41 -6.43
C ALA A 90 9.45 9.63 -5.96
N VAL A 91 10.74 9.65 -6.27
CA VAL A 91 11.68 10.70 -5.91
C VAL A 91 12.28 11.29 -7.17
N GLU A 92 12.44 12.61 -7.18
CA GLU A 92 13.09 13.33 -8.27
C GLU A 92 14.49 12.80 -8.63
N THR A 93 14.76 12.90 -9.92
CA THR A 93 15.92 12.40 -10.67
C THR A 93 17.21 13.10 -10.22
N GLY A 94 18.03 12.42 -9.43
CA GLY A 94 19.30 12.96 -8.90
C GLY A 94 19.60 12.49 -7.48
N THR A 95 18.55 12.15 -6.73
CA THR A 95 18.68 11.48 -5.44
C THR A 95 19.08 10.03 -5.69
N LYS A 96 20.30 9.62 -5.32
CA LYS A 96 20.72 8.21 -5.33
C LYS A 96 20.01 7.43 -4.20
N ALA A 97 18.70 7.38 -4.27
CA ALA A 97 17.82 6.67 -3.36
C ALA A 97 17.95 5.16 -3.61
N GLN A 98 19.06 4.55 -3.19
CA GLN A 98 19.35 3.13 -3.49
C GLN A 98 19.28 2.19 -2.28
N ARG A 99 18.96 2.65 -1.06
CA ARG A 99 19.30 1.86 0.14
C ARG A 99 18.15 1.60 1.14
N ALA A 100 17.44 2.60 1.65
CA ALA A 100 16.27 2.41 2.53
C ALA A 100 15.27 3.57 2.46
N GLY A 101 14.00 3.30 2.79
CA GLY A 101 12.91 4.27 2.83
C GLY A 101 12.08 4.16 4.11
N SER A 102 11.50 5.28 4.54
CA SER A 102 10.55 5.34 5.67
C SER A 102 9.52 6.42 5.41
N ILE A 103 8.34 6.25 5.99
CA ILE A 103 7.34 7.33 6.14
C ILE A 103 7.58 7.99 7.49
N ARG A 104 7.62 9.32 7.52
CA ARG A 104 7.63 10.11 8.75
C ARG A 104 6.35 10.93 8.81
N LEU A 105 5.57 10.76 9.87
CA LEU A 105 4.44 11.61 10.20
C LEU A 105 4.89 12.62 11.25
N HIS A 106 4.95 13.90 10.89
CA HIS A 106 5.26 14.98 11.82
C HIS A 106 3.97 15.56 12.37
N SER A 107 3.77 15.50 13.69
CA SER A 107 2.59 16.10 14.32
C SER A 107 2.62 17.63 14.20
N LEU A 108 1.52 18.22 13.74
CA LEU A 108 1.36 19.68 13.66
C LEU A 108 0.88 20.30 14.98
N ALA A 109 0.75 19.51 16.05
CA ALA A 109 0.44 20.02 17.37
C ALA A 109 1.63 20.80 17.98
N PRO A 110 1.41 21.72 18.93
CA PRO A 110 2.49 22.36 19.67
C PRO A 110 3.42 21.32 20.33
N GLY A 111 4.73 21.43 20.08
CA GLY A 111 5.70 20.42 20.54
C GLY A 111 5.69 19.14 19.71
N GLY A 112 5.26 19.23 18.45
CA GLY A 112 5.07 18.12 17.52
C GLY A 112 6.15 17.05 17.56
N THR A 113 5.70 15.80 17.60
CA THR A 113 6.53 14.61 17.61
C THR A 113 6.48 13.91 16.25
N ASP A 114 7.57 13.21 15.92
CA ASP A 114 7.65 12.39 14.72
C ASP A 114 7.29 10.92 15.02
N VAL A 115 6.52 10.32 14.13
CA VAL A 115 6.26 8.88 14.11
C VAL A 115 6.77 8.30 12.79
N TYR A 116 7.50 7.19 12.86
CA TYR A 116 8.16 6.59 11.70
C TYR A 116 7.58 5.23 11.37
N PHE A 117 7.46 4.93 10.08
CA PHE A 117 7.00 3.64 9.57
C PHE A 117 7.93 3.12 8.47
N PRO A 118 8.19 1.81 8.42
CA PRO A 118 9.02 1.25 7.36
C PRO A 118 8.36 1.44 5.98
N ALA A 119 9.16 1.72 4.96
CA ALA A 119 8.73 1.64 3.57
C ALA A 119 9.52 0.53 2.85
N GLU A 120 8.82 -0.21 2.01
CA GLU A 120 9.40 -1.28 1.20
C GLU A 120 9.71 -0.75 -0.20
N ARG A 121 10.82 -1.24 -0.78
CA ARG A 121 11.12 -0.98 -2.19
C ARG A 121 10.49 -2.08 -3.03
N SER A 122 9.52 -1.70 -3.84
CA SER A 122 8.95 -2.50 -4.91
C SER A 122 8.94 -1.67 -6.19
N GLU A 123 9.83 -1.98 -7.11
CA GLU A 123 9.91 -1.27 -8.40
C GLU A 123 8.54 -1.27 -9.11
N ARG A 124 8.09 -0.08 -9.52
CA ARG A 124 6.78 0.18 -10.13
C ARG A 124 6.96 0.97 -11.43
N ALA A 125 7.14 0.26 -12.54
CA ALA A 125 7.36 0.88 -13.85
C ALA A 125 6.16 1.72 -14.33
N ASP A 126 4.95 1.37 -13.88
CA ASP A 126 3.71 2.08 -14.14
C ASP A 126 3.65 3.45 -13.47
N VAL A 127 4.28 3.62 -12.29
CA VAL A 127 4.37 4.92 -11.60
C VAL A 127 5.29 5.87 -12.37
N SER A 128 6.44 5.41 -12.85
CA SER A 128 7.31 6.24 -13.72
C SER A 128 6.65 6.64 -15.05
N ALA A 129 5.65 5.89 -15.50
CA ALA A 129 4.88 6.16 -16.72
C ALA A 129 3.56 6.92 -16.47
N ALA A 130 3.21 7.19 -15.20
CA ALA A 130 1.95 7.81 -14.87
C ALA A 130 1.91 9.27 -15.39
N PRO A 131 0.83 9.71 -16.05
CA PRO A 131 0.77 11.03 -16.68
C PRO A 131 1.06 12.20 -15.73
N GLN A 132 0.66 12.08 -14.47
CA GLN A 132 0.91 13.07 -13.41
C GLN A 132 2.41 13.22 -13.06
N PHE A 133 3.24 12.25 -13.42
CA PHE A 133 4.68 12.26 -13.18
C PHE A 133 5.51 12.39 -14.47
N ALA A 134 4.86 12.51 -15.64
CA ALA A 134 5.53 12.58 -16.93
C ALA A 134 6.53 13.76 -17.04
N ALA A 135 6.17 14.92 -16.48
CA ALA A 135 7.04 16.10 -16.45
C ALA A 135 8.25 15.94 -15.51
N ALA A 136 8.10 15.15 -14.44
CA ALA A 136 9.15 14.91 -13.46
C ALA A 136 10.09 13.76 -13.88
N SER A 137 9.58 12.81 -14.68
CA SER A 137 10.30 11.63 -15.17
C SER A 137 11.17 10.97 -14.07
N PRO A 138 10.58 10.57 -12.93
CA PRO A 138 11.35 10.13 -11.78
C PRO A 138 12.12 8.85 -12.12
N SER A 139 13.44 8.87 -11.95
CA SER A 139 14.28 7.68 -12.15
C SER A 139 14.26 6.70 -10.99
N ASN A 140 13.67 7.10 -9.85
CA ASN A 140 13.53 6.27 -8.65
C ASN A 140 12.06 6.23 -8.22
N ALA A 141 11.31 5.32 -8.84
CA ALA A 141 9.93 5.00 -8.48
C ALA A 141 9.85 3.61 -7.84
N GLY A 142 8.78 3.36 -7.08
CA GLY A 142 8.52 2.05 -6.52
C GLY A 142 8.99 1.88 -5.07
N LEU A 143 8.69 2.85 -4.23
CA LEU A 143 8.62 2.61 -2.80
C LEU A 143 7.15 2.55 -2.41
N THR A 144 6.78 1.57 -1.60
CA THR A 144 5.41 1.38 -1.12
C THR A 144 5.46 1.24 0.40
N SER A 145 4.36 1.56 1.06
CA SER A 145 4.26 1.31 2.50
C SER A 145 2.81 1.05 2.84
N SER A 146 2.54 -0.06 3.50
CA SER A 146 1.28 -0.23 4.22
C SER A 146 1.58 0.05 5.68
N ILE A 147 0.84 0.94 6.32
CA ILE A 147 1.04 1.31 7.71
C ILE A 147 -0.25 1.16 8.50
N ARG A 148 -0.14 0.76 9.77
CA ARG A 148 -1.25 0.76 10.73
C ARG A 148 -1.11 1.96 11.65
N LEU A 149 -2.17 2.75 11.78
CA LEU A 149 -2.18 3.95 12.61
C LEU A 149 -2.40 3.66 14.10
N ASN A 150 -2.53 2.39 14.50
CA ASN A 150 -2.68 1.99 15.90
C ASN A 150 -1.54 2.57 16.76
N GLY A 151 -1.91 3.36 17.76
CA GLY A 151 -0.96 4.02 18.66
C GLY A 151 -0.45 5.38 18.15
N VAL A 152 -0.86 5.81 16.95
CA VAL A 152 -0.72 7.21 16.53
C VAL A 152 -1.79 8.03 17.24
N ALA A 153 -1.38 9.09 17.93
CA ALA A 153 -2.32 9.96 18.62
C ALA A 153 -3.24 10.68 17.61
N PRO A 154 -4.51 10.97 17.96
CA PRO A 154 -5.36 11.80 17.12
C PRO A 154 -4.75 13.18 16.87
N GLY A 155 -4.89 13.71 15.66
CA GLY A 155 -4.34 15.01 15.28
C GLY A 155 -4.03 15.14 13.80
N SER A 156 -3.49 16.30 13.42
CA SER A 156 -3.04 16.57 12.05
C SER A 156 -1.54 16.33 11.92
N TYR A 157 -1.16 15.62 10.86
CA TYR A 157 0.21 15.22 10.59
C TYR A 157 0.63 15.64 9.19
N GLU A 158 1.83 16.16 9.05
CA GLU A 158 2.47 16.30 7.75
C GLU A 158 3.21 15.02 7.39
N ILE A 159 3.01 14.54 6.16
CA ILE A 159 3.66 13.32 5.66
C ILE A 159 4.97 13.69 4.96
N PHE A 160 6.05 13.05 5.39
CA PHE A 160 7.35 13.10 4.74
C PHE A 160 7.78 11.69 4.32
N PHE A 161 8.55 11.63 3.23
CA PHE A 161 9.32 10.43 2.93
C PHE A 161 10.78 10.65 3.28
N VAL A 162 11.31 9.73 4.09
CA VAL A 162 12.71 9.70 4.47
C VAL A 162 13.42 8.69 3.59
N ILE A 163 14.45 9.15 2.88
CA ILE A 163 15.23 8.37 1.94
C ILE A 163 16.69 8.41 2.40
N GLY A 164 17.34 7.25 2.49
CA GLY A 164 18.77 7.23 2.84
C GLY A 164 19.26 5.91 3.40
N ASP A 165 20.37 5.99 4.11
CA ASP A 165 20.96 4.91 4.91
C ASP A 165 21.77 5.47 6.08
N ALA A 166 22.55 4.59 6.74
CA ALA A 166 23.40 4.91 7.88
C ALA A 166 24.42 6.06 7.65
N GLY A 167 24.75 6.41 6.40
CA GLY A 167 25.71 7.47 6.08
C GLY A 167 25.08 8.80 5.65
N LYS A 168 23.87 8.78 5.06
CA LYS A 168 23.16 10.00 4.64
C LYS A 168 21.67 9.74 4.52
N ALA A 169 20.87 10.63 5.09
CA ALA A 169 19.41 10.61 4.94
C ALA A 169 18.86 12.02 4.68
N VAL A 170 17.80 12.07 3.88
CA VAL A 170 17.05 13.28 3.56
C VAL A 170 15.57 13.00 3.72
N ALA A 171 14.83 14.00 4.18
CA ALA A 171 13.38 13.98 4.16
C ALA A 171 12.90 14.88 3.00
N CYS A 172 11.95 14.42 2.22
CA CYS A 172 11.31 15.20 1.16
C CYS A 172 9.83 15.38 1.48
N THR A 173 9.32 16.56 1.14
CA THR A 173 7.90 16.90 1.27
C THR A 173 7.10 16.40 0.07
N LEU A 174 5.86 16.02 0.32
CA LEU A 174 4.89 15.66 -0.71
C LEU A 174 4.28 16.91 -1.36
N GLY A 175 4.89 17.46 -2.42
CA GLY A 175 4.29 18.51 -3.27
C GLY A 175 3.46 19.58 -2.51
N PRO A 176 2.37 20.12 -3.09
CA PRO A 176 1.44 20.96 -2.31
C PRO A 176 0.81 20.13 -1.17
N SER A 177 0.97 20.63 0.05
CA SER A 177 0.84 19.95 1.34
C SER A 177 -0.28 18.92 1.44
N ARG A 178 0.09 17.79 2.02
CA ARG A 178 -0.74 16.61 2.17
C ARG A 178 -0.83 16.23 3.65
N VAL A 179 -1.68 16.96 4.37
CA VAL A 179 -1.95 16.70 5.79
C VAL A 179 -2.76 15.41 5.92
N LEU A 180 -2.38 14.53 6.83
CA LEU A 180 -3.20 13.42 7.30
C LEU A 180 -3.80 13.79 8.65
N THR A 181 -5.13 13.88 8.73
CA THR A 181 -5.83 13.98 9.99
C THR A 181 -6.20 12.58 10.48
N VAL A 182 -5.69 12.23 11.66
CA VAL A 182 -6.02 11.00 12.38
C VAL A 182 -7.11 11.32 13.41
N GLY A 183 -8.27 10.70 13.27
CA GLY A 183 -9.44 10.85 14.16
C GLY A 183 -9.60 9.73 15.17
#